data_AF-A0A6G3TG44-F1
#
_entry.id   AF-A0A6G3TG44-F1
#
_cell.length_a   1.000
_cell.length_b   1.000
_cell.length_c   1.000
_cell.angle_alpha   90.00
_cell.angle_beta   90.00
_cell.angle_gamma   90.00
#
_symmetry.space_group_name_H-M   'P 1'
#
loop_
_entity.id
_entity.type
_entity.pdbx_description
1 polymer ?
#
loop_
_entity_poly.entity_id
_entity_poly.type
_entity_poly.pdbx_seq_one_letter_code
_entity_poly.pdbx_strand_id
1 'polypeptide(L)'
;MAAKVPYSMTAYWSDGYRQDCSGFVSMAWKLPANEWTGSLGTVADRITKEELQPGDILLFHNASDPQKGSHVVIFGGWTDGTRTAYTAYEQTPPHTRKLDTPYAYWSNSAQYLPYRYKGVAASGAGKAGAAGTGQAPPGAAGP
;
A
#
# COMPACT_ATOMS: atom_id res chain seq x y z
N MET A 1 3.63 -24.42 -0.93
CA MET A 1 4.13 -23.10 -0.49
C MET A 1 3.80 -22.11 -1.60
N ALA A 2 3.03 -21.06 -1.34
CA ALA A 2 2.78 -20.04 -2.35
C ALA A 2 4.10 -19.32 -2.64
N ALA A 3 4.59 -19.41 -3.88
CA ALA A 3 5.83 -18.74 -4.29
C ALA A 3 5.65 -17.22 -4.12
N LYS A 4 6.61 -16.57 -3.46
CA LYS A 4 6.64 -15.11 -3.39
C LYS A 4 6.89 -14.60 -4.81
N VAL A 5 6.00 -13.75 -5.32
CA VAL A 5 6.18 -13.18 -6.66
C VAL A 5 7.50 -12.40 -6.67
N PRO A 6 8.49 -12.81 -7.49
CA PRO A 6 9.78 -12.14 -7.56
C PRO A 6 9.61 -10.72 -8.11
N TYR A 7 10.53 -9.82 -7.81
CA TYR A 7 10.50 -8.48 -8.39
C TYR A 7 11.07 -8.52 -9.83
N SER A 8 10.33 -7.99 -10.80
CA SER A 8 10.80 -7.81 -12.17
C SER A 8 10.12 -6.63 -12.85
N MET A 9 10.94 -5.72 -13.35
CA MET A 9 10.52 -4.58 -14.17
C MET A 9 10.23 -4.96 -15.63
N THR A 10 10.15 -6.24 -16.00
CA THR A 10 9.86 -6.67 -17.39
C THR A 10 8.96 -7.90 -17.47
N ALA A 11 8.91 -8.72 -16.41
CA ALA A 11 8.12 -9.93 -16.39
C ALA A 11 6.68 -9.67 -15.91
N TYR A 12 5.77 -10.49 -16.43
CA TYR A 12 4.37 -10.53 -16.04
C TYR A 12 4.12 -11.81 -15.23
N TRP A 13 3.24 -11.76 -14.24
CA TRP A 13 2.78 -12.94 -13.50
C TRP A 13 1.59 -13.60 -14.21
N SER A 14 1.13 -14.76 -13.72
CA SER A 14 0.04 -15.52 -14.37
C SER A 14 -1.31 -14.80 -14.38
N ASP A 15 -1.44 -13.72 -13.61
CA ASP A 15 -2.60 -12.83 -13.57
C ASP A 15 -2.54 -11.68 -14.61
N GLY A 16 -1.46 -11.60 -15.40
CA GLY A 16 -1.28 -10.59 -16.45
C GLY A 16 -0.71 -9.26 -15.98
N TYR A 17 -0.31 -9.14 -14.71
CA TYR A 17 0.29 -7.92 -14.17
C TYR A 17 1.81 -7.98 -14.09
N ARG A 18 2.46 -6.82 -14.24
CA ARG A 18 3.92 -6.67 -14.09
C ARG A 18 4.32 -6.91 -12.66
N GLN A 19 5.52 -7.47 -12.50
CA GLN A 19 6.06 -7.84 -11.19
C GLN A 19 6.86 -6.68 -10.55
N ASP A 20 6.39 -5.45 -10.71
CA ASP A 20 7.00 -4.23 -10.18
C ASP A 20 6.03 -3.46 -9.27
N CYS A 21 6.49 -2.34 -8.70
CA CYS A 21 5.69 -1.57 -7.74
C CYS A 21 4.36 -1.08 -8.32
N SER A 22 4.37 -0.58 -9.56
CA SER A 22 3.17 -0.08 -10.24
C SER A 22 2.27 -1.18 -10.79
N GLY A 23 2.82 -2.32 -11.21
CA GLY A 23 2.09 -3.52 -11.60
C GLY A 23 1.36 -4.14 -10.43
N PHE A 24 1.96 -4.13 -9.23
CA PHE A 24 1.29 -4.57 -8.00
C PHE A 24 0.08 -3.70 -7.65
N VAL A 25 0.17 -2.38 -7.81
CA VAL A 25 -0.97 -1.46 -7.62
C VAL A 25 -2.04 -1.69 -8.69
N SER A 26 -1.63 -1.86 -9.96
CA SER A 26 -2.54 -2.16 -11.06
C SER A 26 -3.31 -3.46 -10.81
N MET A 27 -2.64 -4.48 -10.28
CA MET A 27 -3.26 -5.74 -9.86
C MET A 27 -4.25 -5.53 -8.71
N ALA A 28 -3.84 -4.81 -7.66
CA ALA A 28 -4.68 -4.56 -6.50
C ALA A 28 -5.96 -3.76 -6.84
N TRP A 29 -5.86 -2.82 -7.78
CA TRP A 29 -6.99 -2.03 -8.27
C TRP A 29 -7.71 -2.66 -9.47
N LYS A 30 -7.24 -3.83 -9.94
CA LYS A 30 -7.76 -4.54 -11.11
C LYS A 30 -7.88 -3.65 -12.36
N LEU A 31 -6.86 -2.85 -12.61
CA LEU A 31 -6.83 -1.95 -13.76
C LEU A 31 -6.77 -2.77 -15.06
N PRO A 32 -7.43 -2.30 -16.14
CA PRO A 32 -7.39 -2.98 -17.44
C PRO A 32 -6.00 -2.94 -18.09
N ALA A 33 -5.10 -2.08 -17.60
CA ALA A 33 -3.74 -1.93 -18.09
C ALA A 33 -2.73 -1.92 -16.92
N ASN A 34 -1.48 -2.23 -17.25
CA ASN A 34 -0.34 -2.10 -16.34
C ASN A 34 0.09 -0.64 -16.32
N GLU A 35 -0.57 0.15 -15.49
CA GLU A 35 -0.23 1.55 -15.29
C GLU A 35 1.17 1.67 -14.68
N TRP A 36 1.85 2.76 -15.00
CA TRP A 36 3.13 3.11 -14.37
C TRP A 36 2.93 4.34 -13.50
N THR A 37 3.90 4.66 -12.64
CA THR A 37 3.77 5.72 -11.63
C THR A 37 3.25 7.06 -12.18
N GLY A 38 3.61 7.43 -13.40
CA GLY A 38 3.15 8.68 -14.04
C GLY A 38 1.68 8.68 -14.48
N SER A 39 1.06 7.51 -14.72
CA SER A 39 -0.35 7.38 -15.11
C SER A 39 -1.26 6.99 -13.95
N LEU A 40 -0.73 6.50 -12.83
CA LEU A 40 -1.54 6.24 -11.62
C LEU A 40 -2.24 7.51 -11.10
N GLY A 41 -1.63 8.68 -11.29
CA GLY A 41 -2.24 9.97 -10.95
C GLY A 41 -3.45 10.36 -11.81
N THR A 42 -3.67 9.74 -12.97
CA THR A 42 -4.86 10.03 -13.81
C THR A 42 -6.08 9.22 -13.39
N VAL A 43 -5.85 8.01 -12.85
CA VAL A 43 -6.89 7.08 -12.41
C VAL A 43 -7.21 7.18 -10.91
N ALA A 44 -6.53 8.07 -10.19
CA ALA A 44 -6.70 8.30 -8.77
C ALA A 44 -6.82 9.80 -8.45
N ASP A 45 -7.53 10.14 -7.37
CA ASP A 45 -7.60 11.50 -6.83
C ASP A 45 -6.63 11.68 -5.69
N ARG A 46 -6.01 12.86 -5.60
CA ARG A 46 -5.14 13.20 -4.48
C ARG A 46 -5.98 13.44 -3.24
N ILE A 47 -5.59 12.81 -2.14
CA ILE A 47 -6.24 12.94 -0.83
C ILE A 47 -5.26 13.47 0.22
N THR A 48 -5.77 13.86 1.39
CA THR A 48 -4.91 14.20 2.53
C THR A 48 -4.53 12.97 3.35
N LYS A 49 -3.55 13.13 4.25
CA LYS A 49 -3.14 12.08 5.19
C LYS A 49 -4.31 11.61 6.06
N GLU A 50 -5.18 12.54 6.46
CA GLU A 50 -6.30 12.30 7.36
C GLU A 50 -7.39 11.47 6.69
N GLU A 51 -7.46 11.52 5.37
CA GLU A 51 -8.42 10.78 4.56
C GLU A 51 -7.96 9.37 4.23
N LEU A 52 -6.68 9.00 4.47
CA LEU A 52 -6.13 7.69 4.11
C LEU A 52 -6.95 6.52 4.69
N GLN A 53 -7.32 5.60 3.80
CA GLN A 53 -8.04 4.38 4.08
C GLN A 53 -7.29 3.17 3.49
N PRO A 54 -7.42 1.98 4.10
CA PRO A 54 -6.86 0.76 3.54
C PRO A 54 -7.25 0.56 2.07
N GLY A 55 -6.25 0.42 1.19
CA GLY A 55 -6.41 0.31 -0.26
C GLY A 55 -6.05 1.57 -1.06
N ASP A 56 -5.91 2.72 -0.40
CA ASP A 56 -5.29 3.92 -1.00
C ASP A 56 -3.80 3.68 -1.25
N ILE A 57 -3.15 4.52 -2.05
CA ILE A 57 -1.72 4.44 -2.32
C ILE A 57 -0.97 5.66 -1.82
N LEU A 58 0.32 5.48 -1.55
CA LEU A 58 1.27 6.58 -1.46
C LEU A 58 2.17 6.54 -2.68
N LEU A 59 2.06 7.56 -3.52
CA LEU A 59 2.77 7.68 -4.79
C LEU A 59 3.96 8.63 -4.63
N PHE A 60 5.16 8.10 -4.87
CA PHE A 60 6.38 8.89 -5.02
C PHE A 60 6.76 8.95 -6.50
N HIS A 61 6.50 10.09 -7.11
CA HIS A 61 6.90 10.34 -8.49
C HIS A 61 8.21 11.13 -8.53
N ASN A 62 9.29 10.48 -8.93
CA ASN A 62 10.57 11.13 -9.17
C ASN A 62 10.65 11.57 -10.63
N ALA A 63 10.44 12.85 -10.90
CA ALA A 63 10.47 13.39 -12.26
C ALA A 63 11.85 13.25 -12.95
N SER A 64 12.94 13.18 -12.19
CA SER A 64 14.30 13.01 -12.72
C SER A 64 14.62 11.57 -13.09
N ASP A 65 13.92 10.60 -12.50
CA ASP A 65 14.00 9.18 -12.85
C ASP A 65 12.62 8.52 -12.71
N PRO A 66 11.72 8.75 -13.68
CA PRO A 66 10.32 8.38 -13.58
C PRO A 66 10.08 6.87 -13.63
N GLN A 67 11.04 6.09 -14.14
CA GLN A 67 10.90 4.64 -14.31
C GLN A 67 11.60 3.83 -13.21
N LYS A 68 12.77 4.26 -12.73
CA LYS A 68 13.53 3.51 -11.72
C LYS A 68 13.59 4.23 -10.37
N GLY A 69 13.45 5.56 -10.37
CA GLY A 69 13.49 6.39 -9.17
C GLY A 69 12.12 6.68 -8.58
N SER A 70 11.04 6.26 -9.24
CA SER A 70 9.67 6.39 -8.73
C SER A 70 9.27 5.16 -7.92
N HIS A 71 8.43 5.36 -6.90
CA HIS A 71 7.97 4.28 -6.04
C HIS A 71 6.50 4.44 -5.68
N VAL A 72 5.82 3.33 -5.44
CA VAL A 72 4.43 3.33 -5.00
C VAL A 72 4.18 2.19 -4.03
N VAL A 73 3.39 2.47 -3.01
CA VAL A 73 3.00 1.50 -1.98
C VAL A 73 1.50 1.60 -1.75
N ILE A 74 0.87 0.47 -1.40
CA ILE A 74 -0.53 0.43 -0.98
C ILE A 74 -0.58 0.60 0.53
N PHE A 75 -1.37 1.56 0.97
CA PHE A 75 -1.67 1.81 2.37
C PHE A 75 -2.58 0.70 2.90
N GLY A 76 -2.08 -0.07 3.86
CA GLY A 76 -2.79 -1.16 4.51
C GLY A 76 -3.59 -0.78 5.75
N GLY A 77 -3.43 0.46 6.23
CA GLY A 77 -3.97 0.91 7.52
C GLY A 77 -2.88 1.46 8.44
N TRP A 78 -3.26 2.37 9.32
CA TRP A 78 -2.40 2.86 10.40
C TRP A 78 -2.12 1.71 11.40
N THR A 79 -0.89 1.63 11.90
CA THR A 79 -0.51 0.62 12.89
C THR A 79 -1.15 0.89 14.25
N ASP A 80 -1.42 2.16 14.55
CA ASP A 80 -2.06 2.62 15.79
C ASP A 80 -2.79 3.97 15.59
N GLY A 81 -3.40 4.47 16.66
CA GLY A 81 -4.12 5.75 16.67
C GLY A 81 -3.22 6.99 16.55
N THR A 82 -1.89 6.86 16.68
CA THR A 82 -0.95 7.98 16.56
C THR A 82 -0.72 8.39 15.10
N ARG A 83 -1.07 7.52 14.14
CA ARG A 83 -0.92 7.74 12.70
C ARG A 83 0.52 8.13 12.31
N THR A 84 1.50 7.51 12.95
CA THR A 84 2.93 7.72 12.71
C THR A 84 3.56 6.62 11.84
N ALA A 85 2.97 5.43 11.83
CA ALA A 85 3.35 4.32 10.98
C ALA A 85 2.10 3.62 10.40
N TYR A 86 2.28 2.98 9.24
CA TYR A 86 1.23 2.26 8.53
C TYR A 86 1.77 0.95 7.99
N THR A 87 0.90 -0.03 7.82
CA THR A 87 1.25 -1.26 7.11
C THR A 87 1.35 -0.96 5.61
N ALA A 88 2.53 -1.07 5.01
CA ALA A 88 2.71 -0.93 3.57
C ALA A 88 2.64 -2.29 2.88
N TYR A 89 1.92 -2.36 1.76
CA TYR A 89 2.02 -3.47 0.82
C TYR A 89 2.69 -2.99 -0.46
N GLU A 90 3.76 -3.65 -0.86
CA GLU A 90 4.56 -3.24 -2.01
C GLU A 90 5.26 -4.43 -2.68
N GLN A 91 5.53 -4.28 -3.97
CA GLN A 91 6.45 -5.15 -4.69
C GLN A 91 7.74 -4.39 -4.96
N THR A 92 8.80 -4.77 -4.25
CA THR A 92 10.13 -4.16 -4.28
C THR A 92 11.19 -5.26 -4.20
N PRO A 93 12.43 -5.09 -4.71
CA PRO A 93 13.43 -6.14 -4.62
C PRO A 93 13.60 -6.65 -3.17
N PRO A 94 13.66 -7.97 -2.94
CA PRO A 94 13.63 -9.06 -3.93
C PRO A 94 12.23 -9.59 -4.29
N HIS A 95 11.17 -9.24 -3.55
CA HIS A 95 9.84 -9.81 -3.72
C HIS A 95 8.75 -8.94 -3.08
N THR A 96 7.49 -9.26 -3.38
CA THR A 96 6.33 -8.67 -2.68
C THR A 96 6.45 -8.82 -1.16
N ARG A 97 6.22 -7.73 -0.42
CA ARG A 97 6.31 -7.71 1.05
C ARG A 97 5.20 -6.87 1.67
N LYS A 98 4.95 -7.18 2.94
CA LYS A 98 4.12 -6.41 3.88
C LYS A 98 5.04 -5.98 5.02
N LEU A 99 5.13 -4.68 5.28
CA LEU A 99 6.01 -4.14 6.32
C LEU A 99 5.38 -2.94 7.00
N ASP A 100 5.46 -2.88 8.33
CA ASP A 100 5.09 -1.68 9.08
C ASP A 100 6.13 -0.59 8.86
N THR A 101 5.64 0.54 8.39
CA THR A 101 6.41 1.55 7.70
C THR A 101 6.14 2.90 8.35
N PRO A 102 7.17 3.61 8.81
CA PRO A 102 7.00 4.99 9.28
C PRO A 102 6.42 5.86 8.16
N TYR A 103 5.35 6.60 8.44
CA TYR A 103 4.80 7.58 7.51
C TYR A 103 5.81 8.69 7.20
N ALA A 104 6.63 9.02 8.19
CA ALA A 104 7.87 9.75 7.99
C ALA A 104 8.91 8.81 7.34
N TYR A 105 8.68 8.41 6.08
CA TYR A 105 9.71 7.75 5.30
C TYR A 105 10.89 8.73 5.19
N TRP A 106 12.05 8.27 5.65
CA TRP A 106 13.29 9.02 5.81
C TRP A 106 13.53 10.07 4.72
N SER A 107 13.78 11.32 5.16
CA SER A 107 14.22 12.46 4.34
C SER A 107 13.27 13.01 3.26
N ASN A 108 12.28 12.25 2.77
CA ASN A 108 11.49 12.56 1.56
C ASN A 108 9.96 12.48 1.74
N SER A 109 9.46 12.58 2.98
CA SER A 109 8.02 12.44 3.31
C SER A 109 7.09 13.38 2.52
N ALA A 110 7.56 14.55 2.11
CA ALA A 110 6.80 15.49 1.28
C ALA A 110 6.53 14.99 -0.15
N GLN A 111 7.27 13.98 -0.60
CA GLN A 111 7.21 13.50 -1.98
C GLN A 111 6.33 12.24 -2.14
N TYR A 112 5.98 11.57 -1.03
CA TYR A 112 4.99 10.49 -1.04
C TYR A 112 3.59 11.08 -0.85
N LEU A 113 2.84 11.09 -1.93
CA LEU A 113 1.57 11.78 -2.03
C LEU A 113 0.43 10.77 -1.92
N PRO A 114 -0.53 10.95 -1.01
CA PRO A 114 -1.69 10.07 -0.90
C PRO A 114 -2.62 10.18 -2.11
N TYR A 115 -3.02 9.04 -2.67
CA TYR A 115 -4.01 8.97 -3.75
C TYR A 115 -5.06 7.89 -3.49
N ARG A 116 -6.30 8.20 -3.82
CA ARG A 116 -7.45 7.29 -3.79
C ARG A 116 -7.86 6.91 -5.20
N TYR A 117 -8.00 5.62 -5.45
CA TYR A 117 -8.50 5.15 -6.74
C TYR A 117 -9.91 5.68 -7.04
N LYS A 118 -10.15 6.16 -8.26
CA LYS A 118 -11.47 6.67 -8.69
C LYS A 118 -12.47 5.57 -8.99
N GLY A 119 -11.98 4.44 -9.49
CA GLY A 119 -12.81 3.33 -9.97
C GLY A 119 -13.28 2.38 -8.87
N VAL A 120 -13.38 2.84 -7.61
CA VAL A 120 -13.87 2.02 -6.50
C VAL A 120 -15.37 1.76 -6.71
N ALA A 121 -15.70 0.74 -7.52
CA ALA A 121 -16.85 -0.08 -7.22
C ALA A 121 -16.53 -0.73 -5.87
N ALA A 122 -17.26 -0.36 -4.82
CA ALA A 122 -17.12 -0.91 -3.49
C ALA A 122 -17.24 -2.44 -3.54
N SER A 123 -16.10 -3.12 -3.66
CA SER A 123 -16.02 -4.58 -3.67
C SER A 123 -14.96 -4.96 -2.66
N GLY A 124 -15.38 -4.90 -1.39
CA GLY A 124 -14.81 -5.67 -0.30
C GLY A 124 -13.31 -5.53 -0.08
N ALA A 125 -12.86 -4.36 0.38
CA ALA A 125 -11.68 -4.34 1.25
C ALA A 125 -12.01 -5.24 2.45
N GLY A 126 -11.44 -6.44 2.43
CA GLY A 126 -11.77 -7.50 3.38
C GLY A 126 -11.73 -6.98 4.80
N LYS A 127 -12.76 -7.34 5.57
CA LYS A 127 -12.71 -7.33 7.03
C LYS A 127 -11.52 -8.21 7.45
N ALA A 128 -10.33 -7.62 7.54
CA ALA A 128 -9.24 -8.18 8.32
C ALA A 128 -9.70 -8.06 9.77
N GLY A 129 -10.23 -9.17 10.27
CA GLY A 129 -10.92 -9.27 11.55
C GLY A 129 -10.10 -8.68 12.68
N ALA A 130 -10.77 -7.89 13.50
CA ALA A 130 -10.37 -7.65 14.87
C ALA A 130 -10.31 -9.00 15.60
N ALA A 131 -9.14 -9.62 15.65
CA ALA A 131 -8.83 -10.63 16.65
C ALA A 131 -8.37 -9.89 17.91
N GLY A 132 -9.32 -9.22 18.58
CA GLY A 132 -9.15 -8.65 19.90
C GLY A 132 -9.80 -9.54 20.94
N THR A 133 -9.26 -10.74 21.19
CA THR A 133 -9.57 -11.50 22.41
C THR A 133 -8.46 -11.24 23.41
N GLY A 134 -8.62 -10.16 24.16
CA GLY A 134 -7.80 -9.84 25.33
C GLY A 134 -8.71 -9.37 26.45
N GLN A 135 -9.63 -10.24 26.89
CA GLN A 135 -10.39 -10.01 28.10
C GLN A 135 -9.43 -10.10 29.28
N ALA A 136 -9.05 -8.94 29.80
CA ALA A 136 -8.35 -8.83 31.08
C ALA A 136 -9.25 -9.36 32.20
N PRO A 137 -8.78 -10.25 33.09
CA PRO A 137 -9.49 -10.52 34.32
C PRO A 137 -9.35 -9.32 35.27
N PRO A 138 -10.45 -8.89 35.94
CA PRO A 138 -10.39 -7.81 36.91
C PRO A 138 -9.64 -8.27 38.16
N GLY A 139 -8.72 -7.42 38.63
CA GLY A 139 -8.13 -7.55 39.95
C GLY A 139 -9.20 -7.37 41.04
N ALA A 140 -9.11 -8.17 42.09
CA ALA A 140 -9.78 -7.91 43.35
C ALA A 140 -8.72 -8.00 44.46
N ALA A 141 -8.60 -6.88 45.17
CA ALA A 141 -7.83 -6.71 46.40
C ALA A 141 -8.39 -7.57 47.54
N GLY A 142 -7.62 -7.68 48.62
CA GLY A 142 -7.91 -8.42 49.85
C GLY A 142 -9.18 -7.98 50.59
N PRO A 143 -9.36 -8.43 51.85
CA PRO A 143 -8.42 -8.16 52.95
C PRO A 143 -7.54 -9.34 53.38
#